data_AF-A0AAE4AE69-F1
#
_entry.id   AF-A0AAE4AE69-F1
#
_cell.length_a   1.000
_cell.length_b   1.000
_cell.length_c   1.000
_cell.angle_alpha   90.00
_cell.angle_beta   90.00
_cell.angle_gamma   90.00
#
_symmetry.space_group_name_H-M   'P 1'
#
loop_
_entity.id
_entity.type
_entity.pdbx_description
1 polymer ?
#
loop_
_entity_poly.entity_id
_entity_poly.type
_entity_poly.pdbx_seq_one_letter_code
_entity_poly.pdbx_strand_id
1 'polypeptide(L)' 'AQGVASYPKLSDKAPEYISEKLKTYRAGESVGPNSVLMIQNAKGLSDQDIASLAVYVATAFD' A
#
# COMPACT_ATOMS: atom_id res chain seq x y z
N ALA A 1 9.01 -25.34 1.39
CA ALA A 1 8.16 -24.22 1.81
C ALA A 1 8.06 -23.25 0.65
N GLN A 2 6.91 -23.16 -0.03
CA GLN A 2 6.70 -22.04 -0.95
C GLN A 2 6.68 -20.77 -0.12
N GLY A 3 7.44 -19.78 -0.56
CA GLY A 3 7.88 -18.66 0.28
C GLY A 3 6.73 -17.90 0.94
N VAL A 4 7.10 -17.13 1.95
CA VAL A 4 6.39 -16.01 2.55
C VAL A 4 6.08 -14.89 1.53
N ALA A 5 5.63 -15.26 0.33
CA ALA A 5 5.53 -14.45 -0.89
C ALA A 5 4.30 -13.53 -0.95
N SER A 6 3.65 -13.24 0.18
CA SER A 6 2.34 -12.57 0.14
C SER A 6 2.37 -11.05 0.25
N TYR A 7 3.52 -10.44 0.58
CA TYR A 7 3.63 -8.99 0.75
C TYR A 7 4.78 -8.41 -0.09
N PRO A 8 4.52 -7.44 -0.98
CA PRO A 8 5.56 -6.81 -1.78
C PRO A 8 6.48 -5.96 -0.92
N LYS A 9 7.78 -5.90 -1.28
CA LYS A 9 8.71 -4.90 -0.74
C LYS A 9 8.23 -3.49 -1.14
N LEU A 10 8.23 -2.57 -0.19
CA LEU A 10 7.80 -1.18 -0.40
C LEU A 10 8.95 -0.17 -0.39
N SER A 11 10.09 -0.48 0.23
CA SER A 11 11.20 0.46 0.39
C SER A 11 11.96 0.80 -0.90
N ASP A 12 11.66 0.13 -2.00
CA ASP A 12 12.21 0.43 -3.34
C ASP A 12 11.17 1.08 -4.26
N LYS A 13 10.02 1.49 -3.73
CA LYS A 13 8.92 2.09 -4.49
C LYS A 13 8.84 3.58 -4.22
N ALA A 14 8.60 4.34 -5.28
CA ALA A 14 8.37 5.77 -5.17
C ALA A 14 7.05 6.06 -4.40
N PRO A 15 6.96 7.20 -3.69
CA PRO A 15 5.74 7.60 -2.99
C PRO A 15 4.49 7.56 -3.89
N GLU A 16 4.60 7.92 -5.17
CA GLU A 16 3.49 7.93 -6.12
C GLU A 16 2.89 6.54 -6.30
N TYR A 17 3.74 5.51 -6.37
CA TYR A 17 3.29 4.12 -6.48
C TYR A 17 2.52 3.69 -5.22
N ILE A 18 3.03 4.04 -4.03
CA ILE A 18 2.39 3.68 -2.77
C ILE A 18 1.03 4.40 -2.64
N SER A 19 0.98 5.69 -3.00
CA SER A 19 -0.24 6.49 -3.01
C SER A 19 -1.30 5.91 -3.95
N GLU A 20 -0.91 5.53 -5.18
CA GLU A 20 -1.80 4.88 -6.15
C GLU A 20 -2.39 3.59 -5.55
N LYS A 21 -1.54 2.70 -5.01
CA LYS A 21 -2.04 1.43 -4.44
C LYS A 21 -2.96 1.65 -3.26
N LEU A 22 -2.66 2.59 -2.36
CA LEU A 22 -3.56 2.92 -1.24
C LEU A 22 -4.92 3.45 -1.75
N LYS A 23 -4.94 4.25 -2.82
CA LYS A 23 -6.19 4.71 -3.44
C LYS A 23 -6.98 3.55 -4.07
N THR A 24 -6.32 2.66 -4.81
CA THR A 24 -6.92 1.43 -5.36
C THR A 24 -7.55 0.59 -4.25
N TYR A 25 -6.82 0.35 -3.16
CA TYR A 25 -7.33 -0.43 -2.04
C TYR A 25 -8.46 0.28 -1.27
N ARG A 26 -8.40 1.61 -1.14
CA ARG A 26 -9.49 2.40 -0.55
C ARG A 26 -10.77 2.32 -1.39
N ALA A 27 -10.64 2.27 -2.71
CA ALA A 27 -11.76 2.02 -3.63
C ALA A 27 -12.32 0.59 -3.56
N GLY A 28 -11.65 -0.32 -2.83
CA GLY A 28 -12.03 -1.72 -2.72
C GLY A 28 -11.59 -2.58 -3.92
N GLU A 29 -10.78 -2.02 -4.81
CA GLU A 29 -10.29 -2.72 -6.00
C GLU A 29 -9.19 -3.72 -5.63
N SER A 30 -9.23 -4.90 -6.26
CA SER A 30 -8.27 -5.97 -6.01
C SER A 30 -7.18 -5.99 -7.06
N VAL A 31 -5.92 -5.98 -6.61
CA VAL A 31 -4.70 -6.03 -7.44
C VAL A 31 -4.09 -7.45 -7.46
N GLY A 32 -4.49 -8.29 -6.51
CA GLY A 32 -4.06 -9.68 -6.37
C GLY A 32 -4.72 -10.42 -5.21
N PRO A 33 -4.38 -11.70 -4.97
CA PRO A 33 -5.07 -12.57 -4.01
C PRO A 33 -5.14 -12.03 -2.58
N ASN A 34 -4.15 -11.22 -2.17
CA ASN A 34 -4.05 -10.68 -0.81
C ASN A 34 -4.60 -9.24 -0.66
N SER A 35 -5.25 -8.69 -1.70
CA SER A 35 -5.72 -7.29 -1.69
C SER A 35 -6.67 -6.99 -0.53
N VAL A 36 -7.47 -7.97 -0.12
CA VAL A 36 -8.45 -7.81 0.96
C VAL A 36 -7.81 -7.33 2.27
N LEU A 37 -6.55 -7.73 2.52
CA LEU A 37 -5.80 -7.33 3.70
C LEU A 37 -5.53 -5.81 3.69
N MET A 38 -5.11 -5.27 2.54
CA MET A 38 -4.85 -3.84 2.42
C MET A 38 -6.14 -3.01 2.25
N ILE A 39 -7.17 -3.56 1.61
CA ILE A 39 -8.48 -2.88 1.46
C ILE A 39 -9.05 -2.50 2.82
N GLN A 40 -9.04 -3.40 3.82
CA GLN A 40 -9.58 -3.05 5.15
C GLN A 40 -8.78 -1.94 5.84
N ASN A 41 -7.46 -1.88 5.62
CA ASN A 41 -6.62 -0.82 6.17
C ASN A 41 -6.78 0.52 5.43
N ALA A 42 -6.98 0.48 4.11
CA ALA A 42 -7.04 1.68 3.29
C ALA A 42 -8.41 2.38 3.30
N LYS A 43 -9.50 1.66 3.60
CA LYS A 43 -10.88 2.18 3.59
C LYS A 43 -11.10 3.48 4.38
N GLY A 44 -10.41 3.63 5.51
CA GLY A 44 -10.57 4.78 6.40
C GLY A 44 -9.62 5.95 6.11
N LEU A 45 -8.72 5.83 5.14
CA LEU A 45 -7.68 6.83 4.91
C LEU A 45 -8.20 8.01 4.10
N SER A 46 -7.97 9.22 4.61
CA SER A 46 -8.16 10.44 3.82
C SER A 46 -7.07 10.58 2.74
N ASP A 47 -7.26 11.49 1.79
CA ASP A 47 -6.22 11.78 0.79
C ASP A 47 -4.92 12.30 1.42
N GLN A 48 -5.03 13.05 2.51
CA GLN A 48 -3.89 13.56 3.25
C GLN A 48 -3.15 12.43 3.98
N ASP A 49 -3.87 11.47 4.56
CA ASP A 49 -3.26 10.29 5.19
C ASP A 49 -2.50 9.46 4.15
N ILE A 50 -3.11 9.23 2.97
CA ILE A 50 -2.47 8.48 1.89
C ILE A 50 -1.19 9.17 1.42
N ALA A 51 -1.23 10.49 1.21
CA ALA A 51 -0.04 11.24 0.80
C ALA A 51 1.08 11.17 1.85
N SER A 52 0.72 11.31 3.13
CA SER A 52 1.67 11.27 4.25
C SER A 52 2.29 9.88 4.42
N LEU A 53 1.46 8.83 4.38
CA LEU A 53 1.90 7.44 4.47
C LEU A 53 2.79 7.04 3.29
N ALA A 54 2.45 7.49 2.08
CA ALA A 54 3.24 7.19 0.89
C ALA A 54 4.67 7.72 0.99
N VAL A 55 4.83 8.97 1.44
CA VAL A 55 6.16 9.56 1.69
C VAL A 55 6.87 8.83 2.82
N TYR A 56 6.19 8.64 3.96
CA TYR A 56 6.76 7.97 5.11
C TYR A 56 7.27 6.55 4.78
N VAL A 57 6.45 5.72 4.12
CA VAL A 57 6.84 4.34 3.77
C VAL A 57 8.01 4.30 2.78
N ALA A 58 8.10 5.26 1.87
CA ALA A 58 9.19 5.32 0.90
C ALA A 58 10.54 5.73 1.53
N THR A 59 10.54 6.55 2.58
CA THR A 59 11.78 7.18 3.11
C THR A 59 12.12 6.81 4.56
N ALA A 60 11.22 6.17 5.31
CA ALA A 60 11.45 5.88 6.74
C ALA A 60 12.39 4.69 7.01
N PHE A 61 12.79 3.96 5.96
CA PHE A 61 13.55 2.72 6.06
C PHE A 61 14.87 2.73 5.27
N ASP A 62 15.30 3.93 4.86
CA ASP A 62 16.65 4.18 4.31
C ASP A 62 17.74 4.12 5.40
#